data_AF-A0A4S4MLT1-F1
#
_entry.id   AF-A0A4S4MLT1-F1
#
_cell.length_a   1.000
_cell.length_b   1.000
_cell.length_c   1.000
_cell.angle_alpha   90.00
_cell.angle_beta   90.00
_cell.angle_gamma   90.00
#
_symmetry.space_group_name_H-M   'P 1'
#
loop_
_entity.id
_entity.type
_entity.pdbx_description
1 polymer ?
#
loop_
_entity_poly.entity_id
_entity_poly.type
_entity_poly.pdbx_seq_one_letter_code
_entity_poly.pdbx_strand_id
1 'polypeptide(L)'
;MSLSTPFSDSIEQLELLNVLELNSTRKRMRVVIRKLGDDAKPIFLLTKGADNIIFERLIRGGDEMKRATRITWRSLRATGRGR
;
A
#
# COMPACT_ATOMS: atom_id res chain seq x y z
N MET A 1 16.71 7.76 -0.77
CA MET A 1 15.71 8.54 -0.02
C MET A 1 15.64 7.98 1.38
N SER A 2 15.63 8.82 2.42
CA SER A 2 15.46 8.40 3.81
C SER A 2 14.00 8.49 4.24
N LEU A 3 13.49 7.48 4.96
CA LEU A 3 12.13 7.44 5.48
C LEU A 3 12.13 6.97 6.94
N SER A 4 11.44 7.71 7.81
CA SER A 4 11.08 7.23 9.15
C SER A 4 9.65 6.70 9.09
N THR A 5 9.41 5.51 9.65
CA THR A 5 8.08 4.93 9.77
C THR A 5 7.70 4.83 11.25
N PRO A 6 6.42 4.91 11.62
CA PRO A 6 6.01 4.83 13.02
C PRO A 6 6.20 3.44 13.66
N PHE A 7 6.73 2.48 12.89
CA PHE A 7 6.92 1.09 13.31
C PHE A 7 8.41 0.72 13.46
N SER A 8 9.32 1.68 13.23
CA SER A 8 10.77 1.48 13.35
C SER A 8 11.40 2.72 13.97
N ASP A 9 12.22 2.53 15.00
CA ASP A 9 13.01 3.59 15.62
C ASP A 9 14.20 4.04 14.76
N SER A 10 14.51 3.28 13.70
CA SER A 10 15.62 3.56 12.77
C SER A 10 15.12 4.21 11.48
N ILE A 11 15.94 5.13 10.93
CA ILE A 11 15.71 5.72 9.62
C ILE A 11 16.02 4.68 8.54
N GLU A 12 15.03 4.35 7.72
CA GLU A 12 15.20 3.43 6.61
C GLU A 12 15.71 4.18 5.37
N GLN A 13 16.68 3.61 4.67
CA GLN A 13 17.10 4.11 3.36
C GLN A 13 16.41 3.29 2.27
N LEU A 14 15.71 3.97 1.38
CA LEU A 14 14.96 3.38 0.28
C LEU A 14 15.44 3.95 -1.06
N GLU A 15 15.55 3.08 -2.04
CA GLU A 15 15.78 3.42 -3.45
C GLU A 15 14.49 3.22 -4.24
N LEU A 16 14.07 4.25 -4.97
CA LEU A 16 12.92 4.16 -5.86
C LEU A 16 13.37 3.63 -7.22
N LEU A 17 12.88 2.46 -7.60
CA LEU A 17 13.26 1.80 -8.86
C LEU A 17 12.31 2.14 -10.00
N ASN A 18 10.99 2.24 -9.72
CA ASN A 18 10.00 2.57 -10.74
C ASN A 18 8.74 3.18 -10.13
N VAL A 19 8.07 4.03 -10.90
CA VAL A 19 6.75 4.58 -10.61
C VAL A 19 5.79 4.21 -11.73
N LEU A 20 4.68 3.58 -11.36
CA LEU A 20 3.54 3.38 -12.23
C LEU A 20 2.46 4.36 -11.76
N GLU A 21 2.43 5.50 -12.42
CA GLU A 21 1.56 6.63 -12.06
C GLU A 21 0.07 6.25 -12.08
N LEU A 22 -0.70 6.99 -11.28
CA LEU A 22 -2.14 6.89 -11.28
C LEU A 22 -2.68 7.31 -12.65
N ASN A 23 -3.56 6.49 -13.22
CA ASN A 23 -4.34 6.89 -14.38
C ASN A 23 -5.82 6.57 -14.20
N SER A 24 -6.67 7.29 -14.94
CA SER A 24 -8.13 7.25 -14.83
C SER A 24 -8.71 5.87 -15.14
N THR A 25 -8.07 5.10 -16.02
CA THR A 25 -8.50 3.76 -16.42
C THR A 25 -8.11 2.69 -15.40
N ARG A 26 -6.90 2.76 -14.83
CA ARG A 26 -6.36 1.76 -13.89
C ARG A 26 -6.81 2.02 -12.46
N LYS A 27 -7.09 3.27 -12.09
CA LYS A 27 -7.54 3.71 -10.75
C LYS A 27 -6.66 3.18 -9.60
N ARG A 28 -5.37 2.96 -9.87
CA ARG A 28 -4.34 2.59 -8.90
C ARG A 28 -2.99 3.14 -9.32
N MET A 29 -2.18 3.49 -8.33
CA MET A 29 -0.76 3.86 -8.45
C MET A 29 0.08 2.77 -7.82
N ARG A 30 1.27 2.52 -8.38
CA ARG A 30 2.24 1.59 -7.79
C ARG A 30 3.64 2.19 -7.79
N VAL A 31 4.44 1.79 -6.81
CA VAL A 31 5.88 2.09 -6.76
C VAL A 31 6.66 0.82 -6.47
N VAL A 32 7.80 0.67 -7.13
CA VAL A 32 8.77 -0.39 -6.87
C VAL A 32 9.93 0.24 -6.11
N ILE A 33 10.21 -0.25 -4.91
CA ILE A 33 11.26 0.27 -4.05
C ILE A 33 12.21 -0.84 -3.61
N ARG A 34 13.44 -0.48 -3.26
CA ARG A 34 14.43 -1.38 -2.67
C ARG A 34 14.92 -0.80 -1.34
N LYS A 35 15.02 -1.65 -0.31
CA LYS A 35 15.59 -1.24 0.98
C LYS A 35 17.11 -1.34 0.95
N LEU A 36 17.79 -0.24 1.26
CA LEU A 36 19.24 -0.10 1.33
C LEU A 36 19.64 -0.18 2.82
N GLY A 37 20.36 -1.21 3.22
CA GLY A 37 20.75 -1.42 4.63
C GLY A 37 20.46 -2.82 5.16
N ASP A 38 19.76 -3.64 4.38
CA ASP A 38 19.68 -5.08 4.57
C ASP A 38 20.58 -5.75 3.51
N ASP A 39 21.36 -6.76 3.90
CA ASP A 39 22.24 -7.51 3.01
C ASP A 39 21.45 -8.17 1.87
N ALA A 40 20.22 -8.60 2.15
CA ALA A 40 19.33 -9.20 1.15
C ALA A 40 18.80 -8.19 0.12
N LYS A 41 18.89 -6.88 0.39
CA LYS A 41 18.37 -5.78 -0.45
C LYS A 41 16.96 -6.07 -1.02
N PRO A 42 15.97 -6.35 -0.16
CA PRO A 42 14.65 -6.78 -0.61
C PRO A 42 13.97 -5.70 -1.45
N ILE A 43 13.20 -6.16 -2.44
CA ILE A 43 12.40 -5.32 -3.34
C ILE A 43 10.94 -5.41 -2.92
N PHE A 44 10.29 -4.26 -2.78
CA PHE A 44 8.88 -4.15 -2.43
C PHE A 44 8.08 -3.49 -3.54
N LEU A 45 6.86 -3.98 -3.76
CA LEU A 45 5.85 -3.35 -4.60
C LEU A 45 4.74 -2.80 -3.70
N LEU A 46 4.66 -1.48 -3.57
CA LEU A 46 3.57 -0.81 -2.86
C LEU A 46 2.51 -0.37 -3.86
N THR A 47 1.24 -0.57 -3.51
CA THR A 47 0.10 -0.22 -4.37
C THR A 47 -0.95 0.53 -3.57
N LYS A 48 -1.49 1.62 -4.14
CA LYS A 48 -2.67 2.35 -3.63
C LYS A 48 -3.67 2.51 -4.77
N GLY A 49 -4.96 2.35 -4.49
CA GLY A 49 -6.00 2.51 -5.52
C GLY A 49 -7.41 2.37 -4.97
N ALA A 50 -8.39 2.39 -5.87
CA ALA A 50 -9.79 2.19 -5.51
C ALA A 50 -10.03 0.79 -4.94
N ASP A 51 -10.90 0.68 -3.93
CA ASP A 51 -11.17 -0.56 -3.19
C ASP A 51 -11.46 -1.74 -4.14
N ASN A 52 -12.45 -1.59 -5.03
CA ASN A 52 -12.84 -2.64 -5.96
C ASN A 52 -11.67 -3.12 -6.84
N ILE A 53 -10.77 -2.21 -7.21
CA ILE A 53 -9.59 -2.52 -8.03
C ILE A 53 -8.52 -3.28 -7.24
N ILE A 54 -8.31 -2.93 -5.96
CA ILE A 54 -7.31 -3.58 -5.12
C ILE A 54 -7.79 -4.95 -4.64
N PHE A 55 -9.03 -5.05 -4.18
CA PHE A 55 -9.59 -6.30 -3.62
C PHE A 55 -9.55 -7.48 -4.61
N GLU A 56 -9.80 -7.22 -5.90
CA GLU A 56 -9.73 -8.23 -6.98
C GLU A 56 -8.32 -8.81 -7.19
N ARG A 57 -7.28 -8.12 -6.73
CA ARG A 57 -5.86 -8.46 -7.00
C ARG A 57 -5.13 -9.01 -5.78
N LEU A 58 -5.83 -9.12 -4.65
CA LEU A 58 -5.29 -9.74 -3.45
C LEU A 58 -5.26 -11.25 -3.61
N ILE A 59 -4.22 -11.87 -3.06
CA ILE A 59 -4.11 -13.32 -2.99
C ILE A 59 -5.33 -13.95 -2.27
N ARG A 60 -5.60 -15.22 -2.56
CA ARG A 60 -6.63 -16.02 -1.88
C ARG A 60 -6.20 -16.29 -0.43
N GLY A 61 -7.17 -16.58 0.45
CA GLY A 61 -6.91 -16.98 1.85
C GLY A 61 -6.91 -15.84 2.88
N GLY A 62 -6.96 -14.58 2.46
CA GLY A 62 -7.04 -13.42 3.36
C GLY A 62 -8.46 -12.90 3.63
N ASP A 63 -9.48 -13.76 3.53
CA ASP A 63 -10.88 -13.31 3.43
C ASP A 63 -11.40 -12.66 4.71
N GLU A 64 -10.92 -13.09 5.89
CA GLU A 64 -11.25 -12.45 7.16
C GLU A 64 -10.71 -11.03 7.23
N MET A 65 -9.42 -10.84 6.94
CA MET A 65 -8.78 -9.52 6.87
C MET A 65 -9.51 -8.62 5.87
N LYS A 66 -9.83 -9.13 4.67
CA LYS A 66 -10.61 -8.40 3.67
C LYS A 66 -11.97 -7.95 4.22
N ARG A 67 -12.64 -8.82 4.98
CA ARG A 67 -13.95 -8.53 5.59
C ARG A 67 -13.84 -7.42 6.63
N ALA A 68 -12.88 -7.54 7.55
CA ALA A 68 -12.62 -6.54 8.59
C ALA A 68 -12.30 -5.17 7.98
N THR A 69 -11.37 -5.13 7.01
CA THR A 69 -11.02 -3.92 6.27
C THR A 69 -12.25 -3.27 5.63
N ARG A 70 -13.11 -4.05 4.96
CA ARG A 70 -14.34 -3.54 4.33
C ARG A 70 -15.34 -2.97 5.34
N ILE A 71 -15.49 -3.59 6.51
CA ILE A 71 -16.37 -3.10 7.58
C ILE A 71 -15.85 -1.76 8.11
N THR A 72 -14.56 -1.68 8.41
CA THR A 72 -13.91 -0.44 8.86
C THR A 72 -14.09 0.69 7.85
N TRP A 73 -13.84 0.44 6.55
CA TRP A 73 -14.05 1.45 5.51
C TRP A 73 -15.50 1.91 5.39
N ARG A 74 -16.47 0.99 5.52
CA ARG A 74 -17.90 1.36 5.52
C ARG A 74 -18.24 2.28 6.69
N SER A 75 -17.74 1.97 7.89
CA SER A 75 -17.93 2.79 9.08
C SER A 75 -17.34 4.20 8.91
N LEU A 76 -16.11 4.29 8.39
CA LEU A 76 -15.44 5.56 8.13
C LEU A 76 -16.17 6.44 7.11
N ARG A 77 -16.74 5.83 6.05
CA ARG A 77 -17.55 6.55 5.06
C ARG A 77 -18.87 7.05 5.63
N ALA A 78 -19.50 6.27 6.52
CA ALA A 78 -20.76 6.65 7.16
C ALA A 78 -20.58 7.79 8.20
N THR A 79 -19.42 7.88 8.84
CA THR A 79 -19.11 8.90 9.84
C THR A 79 -18.69 10.26 9.26
N GLY A 80 -18.70 10.43 7.93
CA GLY A 80 -18.45 11.71 7.27
C GLY A 80 -17.00 12.23 7.35
N ARG A 81 -16.10 11.56 8.08
CA ARG A 81 -14.66 11.90 8.18
C ARG A 81 -13.85 11.63 6.89
N GLY A 82 -14.52 11.35 5.79
CA GLY A 82 -13.91 11.01 4.50
C GLY A 82 -14.15 12.05 3.38
N ARG A 83 -14.63 13.25 3.71
CA ARG A 83 -14.68 14.40 2.80
C ARG A 83 -13.68 15.46 3.24
#